data_AF-A0A5K1FRN0-F1
#
_entry.id   AF-A0A5K1FRN0-F1
#
_cell.length_a   1.000
_cell.length_b   1.000
_cell.length_c   1.000
_cell.angle_alpha   90.00
_cell.angle_beta   90.00
_cell.angle_gamma   90.00
#
_symmetry.space_group_name_H-M   'P 1'
#
loop_
_entity.id
_entity.type
_entity.pdbx_description
1 polymer ?
#
loop_
_entity_poly.entity_id
_entity_poly.type
_entity_poly.pdbx_seq_one_letter_code
_entity_poly.pdbx_strand_id
1 'polypeptide(L)'
;MSLISKLRCITVDVTGTLLAYKGELGDYYCMAAKSVGLPCPDYKRMHEGFKAAYTDMAKRYPCFGHAAKMPNIDWWRSCVKDSFIR
;
A
#
# COMPACT_ATOMS: atom_id res chain seq x y z
N MET A 1 25.53 -35.13 -3.39
CA MET A 1 25.62 -34.20 -2.25
C MET A 1 24.37 -33.35 -2.20
N SER A 2 23.77 -33.16 -1.02
CA SER A 2 22.53 -32.38 -0.85
C SER A 2 22.78 -30.88 -1.02
N LEU A 3 21.89 -30.18 -1.73
CA LEU A 3 21.92 -28.71 -1.88
C LEU A 3 21.88 -27.98 -0.52
N ILE A 4 21.25 -28.59 0.48
CA ILE A 4 21.12 -28.01 1.83
C ILE A 4 22.48 -27.84 2.51
N SER A 5 23.44 -28.76 2.27
CA SER A 5 24.72 -28.72 2.98
C SER A 5 25.65 -27.58 2.54
N LYS A 6 25.26 -26.79 1.53
CA LYS A 6 26.03 -25.62 1.03
C LYS A 6 25.26 -24.30 1.13
N LEU A 7 24.02 -24.32 1.61
CA LEU A 7 23.18 -23.13 1.71
C LEU A 7 23.65 -22.26 2.88
N ARG A 8 23.92 -20.97 2.62
CA ARG A 8 24.44 -20.03 3.63
C ARG A 8 23.48 -18.92 4.01
N CYS A 9 22.59 -18.51 3.11
CA CYS A 9 21.68 -17.41 3.33
C CYS A 9 20.43 -17.58 2.44
N ILE A 10 19.28 -17.24 3.00
CA ILE A 10 18.02 -17.11 2.28
C ILE A 10 17.51 -15.70 2.57
N THR A 11 17.19 -14.94 1.52
CA THR A 11 16.48 -13.67 1.65
C THR A 11 15.07 -13.86 1.14
N VAL A 12 14.10 -13.21 1.79
CA VAL A 12 12.68 -13.32 1.44
C VAL A 12 12.04 -11.93 1.45
N ASP A 13 11.14 -11.70 0.50
CA ASP A 13 10.15 -10.63 0.62
C ASP A 13 9.10 -11.08 1.64
N VAL A 14 8.68 -10.16 2.51
CA VAL A 14 7.71 -10.42 3.56
C VAL A 14 6.30 -10.63 2.98
N THR A 15 5.93 -9.93 1.91
CA THR A 15 4.55 -9.88 1.40
C THR A 15 4.18 -11.19 0.71
N GLY A 16 3.10 -11.83 1.15
CA GLY A 16 2.63 -13.11 0.61
C GLY A 16 3.49 -14.33 0.98
N THR A 17 4.65 -14.11 1.61
CA THR A 17 5.57 -15.18 2.06
C THR A 17 5.50 -15.35 3.58
N LEU A 18 5.73 -14.27 4.33
CA LEU A 18 5.71 -14.27 5.79
C LEU A 18 4.45 -13.61 6.34
N LEU A 19 3.91 -12.60 5.63
CA LEU A 19 2.74 -11.84 6.03
C LEU A 19 1.75 -11.68 4.88
N ALA A 20 0.47 -11.68 5.20
CA ALA A 20 -0.62 -11.39 4.27
C ALA A 20 -1.62 -10.43 4.92
N TYR A 21 -2.31 -9.64 4.08
CA TYR A 21 -3.39 -8.76 4.54
C TYR A 21 -4.62 -9.58 4.94
N LYS A 22 -5.29 -9.18 6.02
CA LYS A 22 -6.56 -9.78 6.44
C LYS A 22 -7.72 -8.96 5.85
N GLY A 23 -8.24 -9.38 4.70
CA GLY A 23 -9.29 -8.64 3.98
C GLY A 23 -8.73 -7.59 3.03
N GLU A 24 -9.59 -6.71 2.52
CA GLU A 24 -9.21 -5.76 1.48
C GLU A 24 -8.77 -4.42 2.05
N LEU A 25 -7.82 -3.77 1.38
CA LEU A 25 -7.31 -2.47 1.80
C LEU A 25 -8.40 -1.39 1.86
N GLY A 26 -9.38 -1.43 0.94
CA GLY A 26 -10.50 -0.50 0.92
C GLY A 26 -11.33 -0.58 2.20
N ASP A 27 -11.49 -1.79 2.74
CA ASP A 27 -12.20 -2.03 4.00
C ASP A 27 -11.58 -1.28 5.15
N TYR A 28 -10.26 -1.36 5.28
CA TYR A 28 -9.53 -0.69 6.36
C TYR A 28 -9.67 0.83 6.31
N TYR A 29 -9.59 1.44 5.12
CA TYR A 29 -9.79 2.88 4.99
C TYR A 29 -11.23 3.29 5.28
N CYS A 30 -12.21 2.51 4.82
CA CYS A 30 -13.61 2.79 5.09
C CYS A 30 -13.98 2.60 6.56
N MET A 31 -13.42 1.59 7.24
CA MET A 31 -13.56 1.41 8.68
C MET A 31 -12.91 2.56 9.46
N ALA A 32 -11.73 3.02 9.05
CA ALA A 32 -11.05 4.15 9.68
C ALA A 32 -11.81 5.47 9.49
N ALA A 33 -12.37 5.73 8.31
CA ALA A 33 -13.23 6.90 8.09
C ALA A 33 -14.47 6.86 8.99
N LYS A 34 -15.15 5.70 9.05
CA LYS A 34 -16.33 5.50 9.90
C LYS A 34 -16.03 5.66 11.39
N SER A 35 -14.88 5.17 11.87
CA SER A 35 -14.52 5.27 13.30
C SER A 35 -14.29 6.70 13.77
N VAL A 36 -13.98 7.63 12.86
CA VAL A 36 -13.87 9.06 13.14
C VAL A 36 -15.11 9.86 12.72
N GLY A 37 -16.22 9.19 12.39
CA GLY A 37 -17.50 9.83 12.03
C GLY A 37 -17.55 10.39 10.61
N LEU A 38 -16.62 10.01 9.72
CA LEU A 38 -16.59 10.44 8.33
C LEU A 38 -17.20 9.38 7.39
N PRO A 39 -17.82 9.80 6.27
CA PRO A 39 -18.38 8.87 5.31
C PRO A 39 -17.30 8.11 4.53
N CYS A 40 -17.59 6.85 4.20
CA CYS A 40 -16.84 6.07 3.21
C CYS A 40 -17.59 6.15 1.86
N PRO A 41 -16.90 6.41 0.74
CA PRO A 41 -17.55 6.58 -0.56
C PRO A 41 -18.24 5.29 -1.06
N ASP A 42 -17.58 4.15 -0.88
CA ASP A 42 -18.05 2.77 -1.03
C ASP A 42 -16.80 1.90 -0.87
N TYR A 43 -16.93 0.67 -0.37
CA TYR A 43 -15.78 -0.21 -0.09
C TYR A 43 -15.01 -0.57 -1.36
N LYS A 44 -15.72 -0.97 -2.42
CA LYS A 44 -15.12 -1.34 -3.70
C LYS A 44 -14.55 -0.10 -4.38
N ARG A 45 -15.29 1.02 -4.39
CA ARG A 45 -14.81 2.29 -4.93
C ARG A 45 -13.53 2.74 -4.24
N MET A 46 -13.45 2.64 -2.91
CA MET A 46 -12.26 3.03 -2.16
C MET A 46 -11.04 2.18 -2.53
N HIS A 47 -11.25 0.88 -2.74
CA HIS A 47 -10.19 -0.03 -3.20
C HIS A 47 -9.69 0.30 -4.61
N GLU A 48 -10.60 0.59 -5.55
CA GLU A 48 -10.26 0.99 -6.92
C GLU A 48 -9.58 2.38 -6.96
N GLY A 49 -10.09 3.33 -6.17
CA GLY A 49 -9.51 4.66 -6.00
C GLY A 49 -8.07 4.59 -5.48
N PHE A 50 -7.80 3.70 -4.53
CA PHE A 50 -6.44 3.45 -4.06
C PHE A 50 -5.53 2.90 -5.14
N LYS A 51 -5.96 1.90 -5.92
CA LYS A 51 -5.16 1.38 -7.04
C LYS A 51 -4.80 2.49 -8.04
N ALA A 52 -5.77 3.35 -8.36
CA ALA A 52 -5.56 4.48 -9.26
C ALA A 52 -4.57 5.50 -8.68
N ALA A 53 -4.78 5.93 -7.43
CA ALA A 53 -3.92 6.89 -6.75
C ALA A 53 -2.48 6.36 -6.58
N TYR A 54 -2.32 5.11 -6.14
CA TYR A 54 -1.03 4.47 -5.98
C TYR A 54 -0.28 4.38 -7.32
N THR A 55 -0.98 3.97 -8.39
CA THR A 55 -0.38 3.88 -9.73
C THR A 55 0.12 5.23 -10.22
N ASP A 56 -0.66 6.29 -10.00
CA ASP A 56 -0.27 7.66 -10.39
C ASP A 56 0.91 8.17 -9.55
N MET A 57 0.86 7.99 -8.23
CA MET A 57 1.95 8.38 -7.32
C MET A 57 3.25 7.62 -7.61
N ALA A 58 3.18 6.32 -7.92
CA ALA A 58 4.35 5.51 -8.25
C ALA A 58 4.97 5.93 -9.59
N LYS A 59 4.16 6.39 -10.56
CA LYS A 59 4.64 6.94 -11.83
C LYS A 59 5.29 8.31 -11.67
N ARG A 60 4.65 9.23 -10.94
CA ARG A 60 5.14 10.61 -10.76
C ARG A 60 6.31 10.70 -9.79
N TYR A 61 6.26 9.92 -8.73
CA TYR A 61 7.22 9.93 -7.63
C TYR A 61 7.67 8.51 -7.31
N PRO A 62 8.50 7.88 -8.19
CA PRO A 62 8.99 6.52 -7.98
C PRO A 62 9.76 6.36 -6.67
N CYS A 63 9.83 5.12 -6.18
CA CYS A 63 10.52 4.78 -4.93
C CYS A 63 10.11 5.69 -3.76
N PHE A 64 8.79 5.86 -3.58
CA PHE A 64 8.20 6.69 -2.53
C PHE A 64 8.66 8.16 -2.57
N GLY A 65 9.01 8.65 -3.77
CA GLY A 65 9.42 10.03 -4.02
C GLY A 65 10.87 10.37 -3.66
N HIS A 66 11.75 9.36 -3.55
CA HIS A 66 13.17 9.53 -3.21
C HIS A 66 13.88 10.58 -4.08
N ALA A 67 13.77 10.47 -5.40
CA ALA A 67 14.43 11.39 -6.34
C ALA A 67 13.88 12.84 -6.24
N ALA A 68 12.61 12.97 -5.84
CA ALA A 68 11.96 14.26 -5.64
C ALA A 68 12.19 14.85 -4.23
N LYS A 69 13.01 14.19 -3.39
CA LYS A 69 13.22 14.53 -1.96
C LYS A 69 11.91 14.61 -1.18
N MET A 70 10.90 13.85 -1.59
CA MET A 70 9.62 13.78 -0.91
C MET A 70 9.75 12.83 0.28
N PRO A 71 9.36 13.23 1.49
CA PRO A 71 9.26 12.31 2.61
C PRO A 71 8.27 11.18 2.34
N ASN A 72 8.62 9.95 2.68
CA ASN A 72 7.76 8.78 2.48
C ASN A 72 6.36 8.95 3.12
N ILE A 73 6.29 9.60 4.28
CA ILE A 73 5.02 9.90 4.95
C ILE A 73 4.11 10.81 4.11
N ASP A 74 4.67 11.77 3.39
CA ASP A 74 3.91 12.69 2.55
C ASP A 74 3.47 12.01 1.25
N TRP A 75 4.30 11.10 0.73
CA TRP A 75 3.93 10.24 -0.39
C TRP A 75 2.68 9.42 -0.07
N TRP A 76 2.69 8.70 1.07
CA TRP A 76 1.55 7.91 1.50
C TRP A 76 0.33 8.75 1.87
N ARG A 77 0.52 9.88 2.56
CA ARG A 77 -0.59 10.80 2.88
C ARG A 77 -1.29 11.29 1.61
N SER A 78 -0.53 11.65 0.59
CA SER A 78 -1.06 12.10 -0.70
C SER A 78 -1.80 10.97 -1.41
N CYS A 79 -1.19 9.78 -1.47
CA CYS A 79 -1.81 8.58 -2.06
C CYS A 79 -3.17 8.29 -1.41
N VAL A 80 -3.23 8.23 -0.07
CA VAL A 80 -4.48 7.94 0.65
C VAL A 80 -5.51 9.02 0.42
N LYS A 81 -5.13 10.31 0.49
CA LYS A 81 -6.05 11.42 0.24
C LYS A 81 -6.67 11.34 -1.15
N ASP A 82 -5.86 11.11 -2.18
CA ASP A 82 -6.33 10.98 -3.56
C ASP A 82 -7.26 9.77 -3.75
N SER A 83 -7.05 8.71 -2.99
CA SER A 83 -7.84 7.47 -3.06
C SER A 83 -9.32 7.69 -2.72
N PHE A 84 -9.64 8.68 -1.86
CA PHE A 84 -11.03 9.03 -1.52
C PHE A 84 -11.73 9.91 -2.58
N ILE A 85 -10.96 10.54 -3.47
CA ILE A 85 -11.46 11.47 -4.49
C ILE A 85 -11.73 10.74 -5.81
N ARG A 86 -10.87 9.78 -6.16
CA ARG A 86 -10.92 9.05 -7.43
C ARG A 86 -12.09 8.08 -7.56
#